data_AF-A0A220MBB7-F1
#
_entry.id   AF-A0A220MBB7-F1
#
_cell.length_a   1.000
_cell.length_b   1.000
_cell.length_c   1.000
_cell.angle_alpha   90.00
_cell.angle_beta   90.00
_cell.angle_gamma   90.00
#
_symmetry.space_group_name_H-M   'P 1'
#
loop_
_entity.id
_entity.type
_entity.pdbx_description
1 polymer ?
#
loop_
_entity_poly.entity_id
_entity_poly.type
_entity_poly.pdbx_seq_one_letter_code
_entity_poly.pdbx_strand_id
1 'polypeptide(L)'
;MSALFGLLGFLAMFVGIILLIVNAVRKKQLKVPLIVLISGFVSFIIGVAIASPTTSTSSNDSTQSSSSVATTSTPDPVKPTEDDAKKKTEEEAKAKAASEEQAMADAEAKKKADEEAKKRAEEEVKYKNINYAAVAIPAIAEGVVIKDETIQFVVANYKLFPAGPEADVKAALAKVDNKIKYGLMEKNITPYINKMVASTGRVLNVEEAPSEGVGTGTVSLVHMIDDSYNSYRMFIMKSTGDIIKGDNVRIVGVPISTESFSNISGGTTKSIFLLGSHINKIQ
;
A
#
# COMPACT_ATOMS: atom_id res chain seq x y z
N MET A 1 -3.12 -37.33 5.22
CA MET A 1 -2.59 -36.02 4.74
C MET A 1 -2.56 -35.92 3.22
N SER A 2 -2.21 -36.97 2.47
CA SER A 2 -2.17 -36.99 1.00
C SER A 2 -3.49 -36.61 0.29
N ALA A 3 -4.62 -37.12 0.75
CA ALA A 3 -5.95 -36.78 0.19
C ALA A 3 -6.32 -35.29 0.32
N LEU A 4 -5.80 -34.61 1.35
CA LEU A 4 -6.07 -33.19 1.59
C LEU A 4 -5.34 -32.31 0.55
N PHE A 5 -4.11 -32.69 0.17
CA PHE A 5 -3.33 -32.00 -0.87
C PHE A 5 -3.92 -32.20 -2.27
N GLY A 6 -4.45 -33.39 -2.57
CA GLY A 6 -5.18 -33.65 -3.82
C GLY A 6 -6.46 -32.82 -3.93
N LEU A 7 -7.25 -32.73 -2.85
CA LEU A 7 -8.48 -31.91 -2.81
C LEU A 7 -8.17 -30.41 -2.96
N LEU A 8 -7.13 -29.93 -2.29
CA LEU A 8 -6.71 -28.53 -2.36
C LEU A 8 -6.19 -28.14 -3.76
N GLY A 9 -5.42 -29.04 -4.40
CA GLY A 9 -4.96 -28.86 -5.78
C GLY A 9 -6.11 -28.85 -6.78
N PHE A 10 -7.13 -29.71 -6.59
CA PHE A 10 -8.33 -29.75 -7.42
C PHE A 10 -9.13 -28.44 -7.30
N LEU A 11 -9.33 -27.92 -6.08
CA LEU A 11 -10.02 -26.65 -5.86
C LEU A 11 -9.28 -25.45 -6.50
N ALA A 12 -7.95 -25.42 -6.37
CA ALA A 12 -7.11 -24.40 -6.98
C ALA A 12 -7.20 -24.39 -8.52
N MET A 13 -7.41 -25.57 -9.13
CA MET A 13 -7.61 -25.69 -10.58
C MET A 13 -8.88 -24.97 -11.05
N PHE A 14 -10.02 -25.16 -10.37
CA PHE A 14 -11.27 -24.46 -10.73
C PHE A 14 -11.18 -22.95 -10.53
N VAL A 15 -10.54 -22.51 -9.44
CA VAL A 15 -10.30 -21.08 -9.20
C VAL A 15 -9.41 -20.49 -10.30
N GLY A 16 -8.38 -21.21 -10.74
CA GLY A 16 -7.52 -20.81 -11.85
C GLY A 16 -8.29 -20.68 -13.18
N ILE A 17 -9.18 -21.63 -13.50
CA ILE A 17 -10.02 -21.60 -14.71
C ILE A 17 -10.97 -20.39 -14.67
N ILE A 18 -11.62 -20.14 -13.54
CA ILE A 18 -12.53 -18.99 -13.37
C ILE A 18 -11.77 -17.67 -13.57
N LEU A 19 -10.58 -17.55 -12.98
CA LEU A 19 -9.73 -16.37 -13.16
C LEU A 19 -9.25 -16.21 -14.61
N LEU A 20 -8.99 -17.29 -15.33
CA LEU A 20 -8.59 -17.26 -16.74
C LEU A 20 -9.74 -16.73 -17.62
N ILE A 21 -10.96 -17.21 -17.39
CA ILE A 21 -12.16 -16.76 -18.11
C ILE A 21 -12.42 -15.26 -17.85
N VAL A 22 -12.37 -14.83 -16.58
CA VAL A 22 -12.58 -13.42 -16.22
C VAL A 22 -11.51 -12.52 -16.84
N ASN A 23 -10.25 -12.94 -16.84
CA ASN A 23 -9.17 -12.13 -17.43
C ASN A 23 -9.23 -12.08 -18.96
N ALA A 24 -9.67 -13.17 -19.61
CA ALA A 24 -9.88 -13.21 -21.05
C ALA A 24 -10.99 -12.24 -21.50
N VAL A 25 -12.11 -12.20 -20.76
CA VAL A 25 -13.21 -11.26 -21.03
C VAL A 25 -12.80 -9.81 -20.73
N ARG A 26 -12.00 -9.59 -19.69
CA ARG A 26 -11.52 -8.25 -19.30
C ARG A 26 -10.27 -7.78 -20.07
N LYS A 27 -9.83 -8.52 -21.11
CA LYS A 27 -8.63 -8.25 -21.93
C LYS A 27 -7.37 -7.94 -21.10
N LYS A 28 -7.22 -8.60 -19.96
CA LYS A 28 -6.05 -8.46 -19.09
C LYS A 28 -5.07 -9.63 -19.33
N GLN A 29 -3.81 -9.44 -18.94
CA GLN A 29 -2.72 -10.39 -19.20
C GLN A 29 -2.98 -11.80 -18.61
N LEU A 30 -2.98 -12.83 -19.46
CA LEU A 30 -3.32 -14.22 -19.12
C LEU A 30 -2.21 -14.99 -18.38
N LYS A 31 -1.05 -14.38 -18.14
CA LYS A 31 0.13 -15.06 -17.57
C LYS A 31 -0.09 -15.53 -16.13
N VAL A 32 -0.70 -14.70 -15.29
CA VAL A 32 -0.95 -15.00 -13.87
C VAL A 32 -1.95 -16.15 -13.67
N PRO A 33 -3.15 -16.17 -14.30
CA PRO A 33 -4.06 -17.31 -14.15
C PRO A 33 -3.49 -18.61 -14.72
N LEU A 34 -2.65 -18.55 -15.75
CA LEU A 34 -1.99 -19.74 -16.30
C LEU A 34 -0.99 -20.37 -15.31
N ILE A 35 -0.22 -19.55 -14.58
CA ILE A 35 0.71 -20.03 -13.55
C ILE A 35 -0.05 -20.69 -12.40
N VAL A 36 -1.17 -20.09 -11.96
CA VAL A 36 -2.03 -20.66 -10.89
C VAL A 36 -2.61 -22.00 -11.31
N LEU A 37 -3.05 -22.12 -12.58
CA LEU A 37 -3.55 -23.38 -13.13
C LEU A 37 -2.48 -24.48 -13.15
N ILE A 38 -1.27 -24.16 -13.64
CA ILE A 38 -0.15 -25.11 -13.71
C ILE A 38 0.27 -25.54 -12.30
N SER A 39 0.37 -24.59 -11.35
CA SER A 39 0.70 -24.90 -9.96
C SER A 39 -0.33 -25.82 -9.31
N GLY A 40 -1.63 -25.56 -9.51
CA GLY A 40 -2.70 -26.42 -8.97
C GLY A 40 -2.67 -27.83 -9.58
N PHE A 41 -2.39 -27.93 -10.89
CA PHE A 41 -2.29 -29.21 -11.59
C PHE A 41 -1.10 -30.04 -11.10
N VAL A 42 0.07 -29.43 -10.90
CA VAL A 42 1.25 -30.11 -10.35
C VAL A 42 0.98 -30.64 -8.93
N SER A 43 0.35 -29.85 -8.07
CA SER A 43 -0.04 -30.29 -6.73
C SER A 43 -1.09 -31.41 -6.74
N PHE A 44 -2.01 -31.41 -7.71
CA PHE A 44 -2.99 -32.47 -7.88
C PHE A 44 -2.33 -33.80 -8.29
N ILE A 45 -1.39 -33.78 -9.25
CA ILE A 45 -0.67 -34.98 -9.70
C ILE A 45 0.15 -35.60 -8.56
N ILE A 46 0.82 -34.78 -7.74
CA ILE A 46 1.54 -35.25 -6.56
C ILE A 46 0.59 -35.85 -5.53
N GLY A 47 -0.58 -35.23 -5.32
CA GLY A 47 -1.62 -35.76 -4.42
C GLY A 47 -2.18 -37.11 -4.86
N VAL A 48 -2.35 -37.33 -6.17
CA VAL A 48 -2.87 -38.60 -6.74
C VAL A 48 -1.80 -39.69 -6.76
N ALA A 49 -0.54 -39.37 -7.05
CA ALA A 49 0.55 -40.35 -7.09
C ALA A 49 0.87 -40.98 -5.73
N ILE A 50 0.69 -40.24 -4.63
CA ILE A 50 0.91 -40.75 -3.26
C ILE A 50 -0.29 -41.59 -2.76
N ALA A 51 -1.45 -41.52 -3.44
CA ALA A 51 -2.69 -42.17 -3.01
C ALA A 51 -2.93 -43.57 -3.63
N SER A 52 -1.99 -44.11 -4.41
CA SER A 52 -2.11 -45.46 -4.98
C SER A 52 -1.42 -46.49 -4.08
N PRO A 53 -2.12 -47.53 -3.57
CA PRO A 53 -1.49 -48.61 -2.84
C PRO A 53 -0.81 -49.58 -3.83
N THR A 54 0.48 -49.81 -3.68
CA THR A 54 1.16 -50.92 -4.37
C THR A 54 0.79 -52.22 -3.67
N THR A 55 0.05 -53.04 -4.38
CA THR A 55 -0.28 -54.43 -4.04
C THR A 55 0.98 -55.29 -4.00
N SER A 56 1.23 -55.95 -2.86
CA SER A 56 1.94 -57.23 -2.78
C SER A 56 1.44 -58.03 -1.58
N THR A 57 0.34 -58.76 -1.83
CA THR A 57 0.11 -60.18 -1.52
C THR A 57 0.93 -60.82 -0.37
N SER A 58 0.29 -61.06 0.80
CA SER A 58 -0.11 -62.39 1.28
C SER A 58 -0.30 -62.51 2.81
N SER A 59 -1.49 -63.00 3.18
CA SER A 59 -1.85 -63.93 4.27
C SER A 59 -1.83 -63.53 5.76
N ASN A 60 -3.06 -63.49 6.30
CA ASN A 60 -3.58 -64.08 7.56
C ASN A 60 -3.10 -63.63 8.95
N ASP A 61 -4.01 -62.88 9.60
CA ASP A 61 -4.82 -63.26 10.78
C ASP A 61 -4.22 -63.41 12.20
N SER A 62 -4.92 -62.71 13.10
CA SER A 62 -5.23 -63.01 14.51
C SER A 62 -4.28 -62.63 15.67
N THR A 63 -4.85 -61.77 16.53
CA THR A 63 -4.90 -61.80 18.03
C THR A 63 -3.70 -61.45 18.92
N GLN A 64 -3.86 -60.31 19.60
CA GLN A 64 -3.97 -60.13 21.07
C GLN A 64 -2.81 -60.50 22.03
N SER A 65 -2.46 -59.49 22.84
CA SER A 65 -2.10 -59.53 24.29
C SER A 65 -0.71 -59.92 24.77
N SER A 66 -0.10 -58.95 25.47
CA SER A 66 0.60 -59.02 26.77
C SER A 66 1.83 -59.94 26.98
N SER A 67 2.97 -59.27 27.24
CA SER A 67 3.91 -59.49 28.36
C SER A 67 4.53 -60.88 28.60
N SER A 68 5.86 -61.02 28.41
CA SER A 68 6.84 -61.18 29.52
C SER A 68 8.30 -61.44 29.06
N VAL A 69 9.19 -60.55 29.53
CA VAL A 69 10.56 -60.67 30.09
C VAL A 69 11.54 -61.84 29.71
N ALA A 70 12.72 -61.41 29.23
CA ALA A 70 14.12 -61.93 29.36
C ALA A 70 14.49 -63.32 28.75
N THR A 71 15.67 -63.62 28.18
CA THR A 71 17.06 -63.26 28.50
C THR A 71 18.01 -63.67 27.34
N THR A 72 18.96 -62.79 26.97
CA THR A 72 20.37 -62.99 26.52
C THR A 72 20.78 -63.98 25.42
N SER A 73 21.39 -63.46 24.34
CA SER A 73 22.71 -63.92 23.83
C SER A 73 23.32 -62.89 22.85
N THR A 74 24.43 -62.26 23.25
CA THR A 74 25.41 -61.60 22.36
C THR A 74 26.43 -62.65 21.88
N PRO A 75 27.03 -62.50 20.69
CA PRO A 75 28.40 -61.96 20.66
C PRO A 75 28.70 -60.99 19.51
N ASP A 76 29.64 -60.09 19.79
CA ASP A 76 30.26 -58.99 19.01
C ASP A 76 31.02 -59.44 17.71
N PRO A 77 31.93 -58.63 17.10
CA PRO A 77 31.74 -57.41 16.31
C PRO A 77 32.47 -57.51 14.94
N VAL A 78 32.02 -56.84 13.86
CA VAL A 78 32.87 -56.64 12.66
C VAL A 78 32.80 -55.21 12.11
N LYS A 79 33.93 -54.54 12.33
CA LYS A 79 34.59 -53.38 11.70
C LYS A 79 34.01 -52.83 10.35
N PRO A 80 33.91 -51.50 10.19
CA PRO A 80 33.58 -50.85 8.91
C PRO A 80 34.82 -50.68 8.01
N THR A 81 34.66 -50.91 6.72
CA THR A 81 35.67 -50.70 5.66
C THR A 81 35.61 -49.28 5.06
N GLU A 82 36.79 -48.81 4.63
CA GLU A 82 37.21 -47.43 4.38
C GLU A 82 36.73 -46.73 3.08
N ASP A 83 35.63 -47.14 2.45
CA ASP A 83 35.23 -46.61 1.12
C ASP A 83 34.20 -45.45 1.15
N ASP A 84 33.70 -45.07 2.32
CA ASP A 84 32.66 -44.03 2.48
C ASP A 84 33.19 -42.59 2.66
N ALA A 85 34.50 -42.42 2.89
CA ALA A 85 35.06 -41.12 3.25
C ALA A 85 35.25 -40.15 2.07
N LYS A 86 35.34 -40.65 0.83
CA LYS A 86 35.54 -39.82 -0.37
C LYS A 86 34.25 -39.34 -1.05
N LYS A 87 33.11 -40.04 -0.87
CA LYS A 87 31.81 -39.61 -1.43
C LYS A 87 31.11 -38.55 -0.59
N LYS A 88 31.36 -38.53 0.72
CA LYS A 88 30.71 -37.62 1.67
C LYS A 88 31.18 -36.15 1.53
N THR A 89 32.40 -35.92 1.05
CA THR A 89 33.01 -34.59 0.94
C THR A 89 32.62 -33.82 -0.32
N GLU A 90 32.29 -34.50 -1.42
CA GLU A 90 31.87 -33.88 -2.69
C GLU A 90 30.36 -33.55 -2.74
N GLU A 91 29.55 -34.35 -2.04
CA GLU A 91 28.10 -34.18 -1.95
C GLU A 91 27.70 -33.06 -0.98
N GLU A 92 28.42 -32.89 0.14
CA GLU A 92 28.27 -31.74 1.05
C GLU A 92 28.69 -30.42 0.39
N ALA A 93 29.72 -30.41 -0.45
CA ALA A 93 30.15 -29.21 -1.17
C ALA A 93 29.15 -28.77 -2.26
N LYS A 94 28.54 -29.73 -2.98
CA LYS A 94 27.46 -29.45 -3.95
C LYS A 94 26.14 -29.04 -3.27
N ALA A 95 25.81 -29.63 -2.12
CA ALA A 95 24.60 -29.26 -1.37
C ALA A 95 24.69 -27.84 -0.77
N LYS A 96 25.89 -27.42 -0.34
CA LYS A 96 26.12 -26.07 0.20
C LYS A 96 26.08 -24.98 -0.88
N ALA A 97 26.65 -25.25 -2.05
CA ALA A 97 26.61 -24.34 -3.20
C ALA A 97 25.18 -24.18 -3.77
N ALA A 98 24.42 -25.28 -3.89
CA ALA A 98 23.03 -25.23 -4.35
C ALA A 98 22.09 -24.52 -3.35
N SER A 99 22.34 -24.65 -2.03
CA SER A 99 21.56 -23.97 -0.99
C SER A 99 21.81 -22.45 -0.96
N GLU A 100 23.03 -21.99 -1.24
CA GLU A 100 23.34 -20.56 -1.30
C GLU A 100 22.77 -19.90 -2.56
N GLU A 101 22.81 -20.59 -3.71
CA GLU A 101 22.27 -20.10 -4.98
C GLU A 101 20.74 -19.97 -4.95
N GLN A 102 20.05 -20.92 -4.31
CA GLN A 102 18.61 -20.86 -4.11
C GLN A 102 18.19 -19.77 -3.11
N ALA A 103 18.98 -19.55 -2.05
CA ALA A 103 18.74 -18.45 -1.10
C ALA A 103 18.97 -17.06 -1.74
N MET A 104 19.93 -16.91 -2.65
CA MET A 104 20.14 -15.68 -3.41
C MET A 104 19.01 -15.43 -4.43
N ALA A 105 18.54 -16.47 -5.12
CA ALA A 105 17.43 -16.38 -6.06
C ALA A 105 16.11 -15.99 -5.36
N ASP A 106 15.82 -16.58 -4.19
CA ASP A 106 14.63 -16.25 -3.39
C ASP A 106 14.70 -14.83 -2.82
N ALA A 107 15.88 -14.37 -2.41
CA ALA A 107 16.09 -12.99 -1.94
C ALA A 107 15.93 -11.96 -3.07
N GLU A 108 16.40 -12.26 -4.28
CA GLU A 108 16.26 -11.39 -5.45
C GLU A 108 14.81 -11.35 -5.95
N ALA A 109 14.12 -12.50 -5.98
CA ALA A 109 12.70 -12.59 -6.32
C ALA A 109 11.83 -11.80 -5.33
N LYS A 110 12.12 -11.89 -4.02
CA LYS A 110 11.44 -11.10 -3.00
C LYS A 110 11.68 -9.60 -3.16
N LYS A 111 12.92 -9.18 -3.41
CA LYS A 111 13.23 -7.75 -3.68
C LYS A 111 12.49 -7.21 -4.90
N LYS A 112 12.45 -7.97 -6.00
CA LYS A 112 11.71 -7.57 -7.22
C LYS A 112 10.20 -7.50 -6.98
N ALA A 113 9.63 -8.43 -6.24
CA ALA A 113 8.21 -8.42 -5.88
C ALA A 113 7.85 -7.23 -4.97
N ASP A 114 8.69 -6.94 -3.96
CA ASP A 114 8.49 -5.80 -3.06
C ASP A 114 8.62 -4.46 -3.79
N GLU A 115 9.58 -4.33 -4.72
CA GLU A 115 9.72 -3.13 -5.57
C GLU A 115 8.53 -2.93 -6.51
N GLU A 116 8.04 -3.99 -7.14
CA GLU A 116 6.88 -3.90 -8.04
C GLU A 116 5.60 -3.57 -7.27
N ALA A 117 5.39 -4.17 -6.10
CA ALA A 117 4.27 -3.85 -5.22
C ALA A 117 4.32 -2.39 -4.77
N LYS A 118 5.50 -1.88 -4.40
CA LYS A 118 5.71 -0.48 -4.02
C LYS A 118 5.43 0.47 -5.18
N LYS A 119 5.91 0.17 -6.39
CA LYS A 119 5.63 0.99 -7.59
C LYS A 119 4.13 1.08 -7.89
N ARG A 120 3.42 -0.05 -7.82
CA ARG A 120 1.96 -0.08 -8.05
C ARG A 120 1.20 0.72 -6.98
N ALA A 121 1.60 0.60 -5.71
CA ALA A 121 1.00 1.39 -4.63
C ALA A 121 1.27 2.89 -4.80
N GLU A 122 2.49 3.28 -5.19
CA GLU A 122 2.85 4.67 -5.45
C GLU A 122 2.06 5.28 -6.63
N GLU A 123 1.88 4.52 -7.73
CA GLU A 123 1.06 4.95 -8.86
C GLU A 123 -0.42 5.09 -8.48
N GLU A 124 -0.96 4.16 -7.69
CA GLU A 124 -2.33 4.24 -7.23
C GLU A 124 -2.55 5.51 -6.40
N VAL A 125 -1.70 5.78 -5.40
CA VAL A 125 -1.80 6.98 -4.56
C VAL A 125 -1.70 8.27 -5.38
N LYS A 126 -0.79 8.31 -6.36
CA LYS A 126 -0.52 9.49 -7.19
C LYS A 126 -1.75 9.99 -7.93
N TYR A 127 -2.51 9.11 -8.58
CA TYR A 127 -3.68 9.53 -9.36
C TYR A 127 -4.96 9.63 -8.53
N LYS A 128 -5.06 8.82 -7.48
CA LYS A 128 -6.24 8.69 -6.63
C LYS A 128 -6.57 9.96 -5.84
N ASN A 129 -5.58 10.51 -5.14
CA ASN A 129 -5.75 11.74 -4.36
C ASN A 129 -6.15 12.92 -5.25
N ILE A 130 -5.55 13.00 -6.44
CA ILE A 130 -5.76 14.11 -7.37
C ILE A 130 -7.15 14.04 -8.00
N ASN A 131 -7.58 12.85 -8.43
CA ASN A 131 -8.93 12.65 -8.94
C ASN A 131 -9.98 12.93 -7.87
N TYR A 132 -9.73 12.52 -6.62
CA TYR A 132 -10.65 12.82 -5.53
C TYR A 132 -10.74 14.33 -5.26
N ALA A 133 -9.61 15.03 -5.14
CA ALA A 133 -9.59 16.47 -4.96
C ALA A 133 -10.33 17.22 -6.08
N ALA A 134 -10.18 16.77 -7.34
CA ALA A 134 -10.87 17.34 -8.49
C ALA A 134 -12.40 17.16 -8.44
N VAL A 135 -12.91 16.18 -7.69
CA VAL A 135 -14.35 15.93 -7.51
C VAL A 135 -14.87 16.58 -6.23
N ALA A 136 -14.16 16.42 -5.11
CA ALA A 136 -14.60 16.87 -3.79
C ALA A 136 -14.56 18.38 -3.65
N ILE A 137 -13.51 19.05 -4.16
CA ILE A 137 -13.36 20.50 -4.02
C ILE A 137 -14.53 21.24 -4.70
N PRO A 138 -14.88 20.99 -5.98
CA PRO A 138 -16.02 21.66 -6.60
C PRO A 138 -17.36 21.42 -5.88
N ALA A 139 -17.51 20.28 -5.18
CA ALA A 139 -18.73 19.96 -4.43
C ALA A 139 -18.86 20.74 -3.10
N ILE A 140 -17.75 21.10 -2.46
CA ILE A 140 -17.73 21.79 -1.15
C ILE A 140 -17.39 23.29 -1.27
N ALA A 141 -16.94 23.70 -2.44
CA ALA A 141 -16.41 25.01 -2.74
C ALA A 141 -16.94 25.46 -4.12
N GLU A 142 -18.11 26.09 -4.10
CA GLU A 142 -18.83 26.53 -5.29
C GLU A 142 -17.95 27.42 -6.19
N GLY A 143 -17.93 27.11 -7.49
CA GLY A 143 -17.18 27.87 -8.48
C GLY A 143 -15.67 27.66 -8.45
N VAL A 144 -15.15 26.75 -7.62
CA VAL A 144 -13.73 26.41 -7.64
C VAL A 144 -13.44 25.42 -8.77
N VAL A 145 -12.56 25.85 -9.67
CA VAL A 145 -12.02 25.02 -10.75
C VAL A 145 -10.52 24.85 -10.51
N ILE A 146 -10.08 23.60 -10.34
CA ILE A 146 -8.65 23.29 -10.25
C ILE A 146 -8.08 23.37 -11.67
N LYS A 147 -7.12 24.28 -11.88
CA LYS A 147 -6.47 24.46 -13.17
C LYS A 147 -5.49 23.32 -13.47
N ASP A 148 -5.29 23.02 -14.75
CA ASP A 148 -4.39 21.94 -15.20
C ASP A 148 -2.96 22.12 -14.70
N GLU A 149 -2.46 23.36 -14.58
CA GLU A 149 -1.12 23.63 -14.06
C GLU A 149 -1.00 23.24 -12.58
N THR A 150 -2.06 23.45 -11.80
CA THR A 150 -2.14 23.00 -10.42
C THR A 150 -2.16 21.47 -10.37
N ILE A 151 -2.97 20.82 -11.20
CA ILE A 151 -3.03 19.36 -11.29
C ILE A 151 -1.64 18.80 -11.60
N GLN A 152 -0.97 19.34 -12.62
CA GLN A 152 0.38 18.91 -13.01
C GLN A 152 1.39 19.11 -11.87
N PHE A 153 1.32 20.25 -11.17
CA PHE A 153 2.17 20.51 -10.01
C PHE A 153 1.95 19.47 -8.90
N VAL A 154 0.69 19.17 -8.58
CA VAL A 154 0.33 18.19 -7.54
C VAL A 154 0.75 16.78 -7.97
N VAL A 155 0.52 16.38 -9.22
CA VAL A 155 0.97 15.08 -9.78
C VAL A 155 2.50 14.94 -9.67
N ALA A 156 3.24 15.99 -10.01
CA ALA A 156 4.70 16.00 -9.94
C ALA A 156 5.23 15.96 -8.49
N ASN A 157 4.42 16.40 -7.52
CA ASN A 157 4.78 16.48 -6.10
C ASN A 157 3.82 15.66 -5.22
N TYR A 158 3.27 14.56 -5.71
CA TYR A 158 2.13 13.85 -5.08
C TYR A 158 2.36 13.43 -3.62
N LYS A 159 3.62 13.15 -3.25
CA LYS A 159 4.01 12.83 -1.86
C LYS A 159 3.78 13.99 -0.87
N LEU A 160 3.60 15.20 -1.39
CA LEU A 160 3.35 16.40 -0.60
C LEU A 160 1.86 16.69 -0.44
N PHE A 161 0.95 15.95 -1.10
CA PHE A 161 -0.49 16.26 -1.12
C PHE A 161 -1.35 15.06 -0.72
N PRO A 162 -1.56 14.84 0.59
CA PRO A 162 -0.93 15.54 1.70
C PRO A 162 0.45 14.96 2.05
N ALA A 163 1.30 15.77 2.68
CA ALA A 163 2.56 15.32 3.25
C ALA A 163 2.29 14.54 4.54
N GLY A 164 2.64 13.25 4.53
CA GLY A 164 2.47 12.34 5.67
C GLY A 164 3.75 12.20 6.49
N PRO A 165 4.76 11.47 5.99
CA PRO A 165 6.05 11.30 6.66
C PRO A 165 6.77 12.62 6.93
N GLU A 166 7.58 12.68 8.00
CA GLU A 166 8.35 13.87 8.39
C GLU A 166 9.23 14.42 7.25
N ALA A 167 9.83 13.52 6.47
CA ALA A 167 10.65 13.88 5.31
C ALA A 167 9.84 14.66 4.25
N ASP A 168 8.61 14.24 3.98
CA ASP A 168 7.73 14.90 3.01
C ASP A 168 7.21 16.23 3.56
N VAL A 169 6.95 16.32 4.87
CA VAL A 169 6.60 17.59 5.53
C VAL A 169 7.75 18.59 5.39
N LYS A 170 8.99 18.18 5.68
CA LYS A 170 10.16 19.03 5.50
C LYS A 170 10.34 19.47 4.04
N ALA A 171 10.09 18.58 3.08
CA ALA A 171 10.14 18.90 1.65
C ALA A 171 9.04 19.91 1.23
N ALA A 172 7.82 19.78 1.76
CA ALA A 172 6.75 20.73 1.55
C ALA A 172 7.11 22.12 2.10
N LEU A 173 7.64 22.17 3.33
CA LEU A 173 8.09 23.41 3.97
C LEU A 173 9.23 24.10 3.20
N ALA A 174 10.18 23.33 2.67
CA ALA A 174 11.29 23.86 1.89
C ALA A 174 10.87 24.48 0.55
N LYS A 175 9.71 24.07 0.01
CA LYS A 175 9.16 24.63 -1.25
C LYS A 175 8.37 25.92 -1.04
N VAL A 176 8.08 26.31 0.20
CA VAL A 176 7.28 27.51 0.51
C VAL A 176 7.98 28.77 0.01
N ASP A 177 7.29 29.54 -0.83
CA ASP A 177 7.74 30.86 -1.24
C ASP A 177 7.18 31.93 -0.29
N ASN A 178 8.03 32.36 0.64
CA ASN A 178 7.67 33.35 1.67
C ASN A 178 7.43 34.76 1.10
N LYS A 179 7.75 35.02 -0.17
CA LYS A 179 7.48 36.31 -0.83
C LYS A 179 6.03 36.42 -1.29
N ILE A 180 5.34 35.30 -1.45
CA ILE A 180 3.91 35.28 -1.80
C ILE A 180 3.11 35.61 -0.53
N LYS A 181 2.40 36.73 -0.56
CA LYS A 181 1.56 37.23 0.53
C LYS A 181 0.09 37.22 0.13
N TYR A 182 -0.81 37.28 1.12
CA TYR A 182 -2.26 37.27 0.89
C TYR A 182 -2.70 38.24 -0.20
N GLY A 183 -2.35 39.53 -0.08
CA GLY A 183 -2.77 40.55 -1.03
C GLY A 183 -2.29 40.31 -2.47
N LEU A 184 -1.18 39.59 -2.68
CA LEU A 184 -0.75 39.20 -4.03
C LEU A 184 -1.68 38.12 -4.61
N MET A 185 -2.01 37.12 -3.82
CA MET A 185 -2.92 36.04 -4.22
C MET A 185 -4.35 36.55 -4.42
N GLU A 186 -4.81 37.44 -3.55
CA GLU A 186 -6.13 38.06 -3.66
C GLU A 186 -6.23 38.92 -4.94
N LYS A 187 -5.18 39.70 -5.24
CA LYS A 187 -5.12 40.52 -6.45
C LYS A 187 -5.11 39.67 -7.72
N ASN A 188 -4.29 38.63 -7.77
CA ASN A 188 -4.25 37.69 -8.88
C ASN A 188 -3.57 36.39 -8.43
N ILE A 189 -4.38 35.35 -8.25
CA ILE A 189 -3.90 34.04 -7.79
C ILE A 189 -3.13 33.26 -8.86
N THR A 190 -3.37 33.53 -10.15
CA THR A 190 -2.90 32.72 -11.28
C THR A 190 -1.38 32.46 -11.31
N PRO A 191 -0.49 33.43 -11.00
CA PRO A 191 0.96 33.19 -10.98
C PRO A 191 1.42 32.24 -9.86
N TYR A 192 0.55 31.96 -8.89
CA TYR A 192 0.88 31.26 -7.65
C TYR A 192 0.25 29.87 -7.55
N ILE A 193 -0.56 29.46 -8.53
CA ILE A 193 -1.31 28.19 -8.51
C ILE A 193 -0.45 26.92 -8.61
N ASN A 194 0.86 27.09 -8.76
CA ASN A 194 1.89 26.04 -8.77
C ASN A 194 3.02 26.36 -7.78
N LYS A 195 2.75 27.22 -6.79
CA LYS A 195 3.69 27.63 -5.75
C LYS A 195 3.17 27.21 -4.40
N MET A 196 4.05 26.67 -3.57
CA MET A 196 3.73 26.39 -2.18
C MET A 196 3.72 27.69 -1.39
N VAL A 197 2.66 27.90 -0.62
CA VAL A 197 2.51 29.02 0.29
C VAL A 197 2.30 28.50 1.70
N ALA A 198 2.59 29.34 2.69
CA ALA A 198 2.26 29.06 4.07
C ALA A 198 1.65 30.30 4.72
N SER A 199 0.72 30.06 5.65
CA SER A 199 0.15 31.09 6.50
C SER A 199 -0.01 30.55 7.92
N THR A 200 0.04 31.46 8.88
CA THR A 200 -0.20 31.17 10.30
C THR A 200 -1.39 31.96 10.77
N GLY A 201 -2.22 31.35 11.62
CA GLY A 201 -3.40 32.03 12.09
C GLY A 201 -4.29 31.15 12.94
N ARG A 202 -5.42 31.73 13.33
CA ARG A 202 -6.40 31.12 14.21
C ARG A 202 -7.47 30.38 13.43
N VAL A 203 -7.73 29.15 13.82
CA VAL A 203 -8.78 28.31 13.22
C VAL A 203 -10.16 28.81 13.63
N LEU A 204 -11.00 29.10 12.65
CA LEU A 204 -12.41 29.46 12.83
C LEU A 204 -13.33 28.24 12.77
N ASN A 205 -13.01 27.27 11.91
CA ASN A 205 -13.77 26.04 11.74
C ASN A 205 -12.88 24.91 11.20
N VAL A 206 -13.20 23.67 11.57
CA VAL A 206 -12.64 22.45 10.99
C VAL A 206 -13.77 21.48 10.82
N GLU A 207 -13.95 20.99 9.59
CA GLU A 207 -14.89 19.93 9.26
C GLU A 207 -14.10 18.73 8.75
N GLU A 208 -14.40 17.54 9.27
CA GLU A 208 -13.82 16.29 8.79
C GLU A 208 -14.93 15.38 8.26
N ALA A 209 -14.67 14.74 7.13
CA ALA A 209 -15.56 13.74 6.56
C ALA A 209 -14.75 12.50 6.16
N PRO A 210 -15.35 11.31 6.22
CA PRO A 210 -14.76 10.16 5.57
C PRO A 210 -14.65 10.45 4.06
N SER A 211 -13.52 10.08 3.47
CA SER A 211 -13.36 10.07 2.02
C SER A 211 -14.20 8.92 1.46
N GLU A 212 -15.49 9.17 1.17
CA GLU A 212 -16.33 8.21 0.46
C GLU A 212 -15.93 8.19 -1.03
N GLY A 213 -15.17 7.17 -1.43
CA GLY A 213 -14.62 7.05 -2.78
C GLY A 213 -13.31 6.26 -2.81
N VAL A 214 -12.59 6.32 -3.93
CA VAL A 214 -11.30 5.65 -4.12
C VAL A 214 -10.30 6.24 -3.11
N GLY A 215 -10.20 5.62 -1.92
CA GLY A 215 -9.26 5.98 -0.86
C GLY A 215 -9.88 5.89 0.54
N THR A 216 -9.42 4.92 1.33
CA THR A 216 -9.71 4.88 2.77
C THR A 216 -8.99 6.04 3.44
N GLY A 217 -9.71 6.99 4.03
CA GLY A 217 -9.10 8.09 4.75
C GLY A 217 -10.11 9.15 5.19
N THR A 218 -9.59 10.21 5.79
CA THR A 218 -10.33 11.39 6.23
C THR A 218 -9.94 12.56 5.35
N VAL A 219 -10.91 13.37 4.94
CA VAL A 219 -10.67 14.68 4.35
C VAL A 219 -11.08 15.74 5.36
N SER A 220 -10.37 16.86 5.35
CA SER A 220 -10.65 17.97 6.26
C SER A 220 -10.72 19.28 5.50
N LEU A 221 -11.69 20.11 5.87
CA LEU A 221 -11.85 21.48 5.41
C LEU A 221 -11.61 22.42 6.59
N VAL A 222 -10.52 23.16 6.53
CA VAL A 222 -10.09 24.08 7.59
C VAL A 222 -10.34 25.51 7.15
N HIS A 223 -11.01 26.30 7.99
CA HIS A 223 -11.13 27.75 7.82
C HIS A 223 -10.31 28.44 8.90
N MET A 224 -9.41 29.32 8.50
CA MET A 224 -8.51 30.09 9.37
C MET A 224 -8.54 31.57 8.99
N ILE A 225 -8.28 32.43 9.97
CA ILE A 225 -7.90 33.82 9.76
C ILE A 225 -6.49 34.08 10.30
N ASP A 226 -5.70 34.87 9.58
CA ASP A 226 -4.44 35.40 10.12
C ASP A 226 -4.67 36.64 11.01
N ASP A 227 -3.59 37.19 11.57
CA ASP A 227 -3.63 38.36 12.46
C ASP A 227 -4.12 39.64 11.75
N SER A 228 -4.08 39.67 10.41
CA SER A 228 -4.62 40.76 9.59
C SER A 228 -6.07 40.51 9.17
N TYR A 229 -6.74 39.51 9.77
CA TYR A 229 -8.09 39.06 9.43
C TYR A 229 -8.24 38.56 8.00
N ASN A 230 -7.14 38.21 7.33
CA ASN A 230 -7.23 37.60 6.00
C ASN A 230 -7.73 36.16 6.14
N SER A 231 -8.73 35.80 5.33
CA SER A 231 -9.37 34.48 5.39
C SER A 231 -8.69 33.47 4.48
N TYR A 232 -8.41 32.29 5.03
CA TYR A 232 -7.91 31.12 4.31
C TYR A 232 -8.83 29.93 4.53
N ARG A 233 -9.19 29.24 3.45
CA ARG A 233 -9.83 27.91 3.51
C ARG A 233 -8.86 26.91 2.91
N MET A 234 -8.74 25.74 3.53
CA MET A 234 -7.84 24.69 3.05
C MET A 234 -8.57 23.36 3.04
N PHE A 235 -8.58 22.72 1.87
CA PHE A 235 -9.00 21.33 1.74
C PHE A 235 -7.78 20.43 1.80
N ILE A 236 -7.74 19.47 2.72
CA ILE A 236 -6.62 18.55 2.88
C ILE A 236 -7.12 17.10 2.99
N MET A 237 -6.49 16.18 2.26
CA MET A 237 -6.89 14.77 2.21
C MET A 237 -6.26 13.93 3.33
N LYS A 238 -6.27 14.47 4.55
CA LYS A 238 -5.92 13.75 5.78
C LYS A 238 -6.66 14.37 6.96
N SER A 239 -6.80 13.62 8.05
CA SER A 239 -7.25 14.19 9.33
C SER A 239 -6.25 15.23 9.84
N THR A 240 -6.78 16.21 10.55
CA THR A 240 -6.08 17.29 11.24
C THR A 240 -5.71 16.94 12.69
N GLY A 241 -6.15 15.78 13.18
CA GLY A 241 -5.85 15.30 14.53
C GLY A 241 -6.65 16.04 15.60
N ASP A 242 -5.94 16.66 16.55
CA ASP A 242 -6.51 17.38 17.70
C ASP A 242 -6.75 18.87 17.43
N ILE A 243 -6.55 19.33 16.19
CA ILE A 243 -6.79 20.72 15.79
C ILE A 243 -8.28 21.01 15.84
N ILE A 244 -8.67 22.00 16.65
CA ILE A 244 -10.05 22.44 16.80
C ILE A 244 -10.18 23.95 16.61
N LYS A 245 -11.44 24.42 16.56
CA LYS A 245 -11.75 25.85 16.54
C LYS A 245 -11.03 26.57 17.69
N GLY A 246 -10.37 27.66 17.35
CA GLY A 246 -9.66 28.53 18.29
C GLY A 246 -8.17 28.27 18.38
N ASP A 247 -7.69 27.12 17.89
CA ASP A 247 -6.25 26.82 17.85
C ASP A 247 -5.50 27.71 16.88
N ASN A 248 -4.25 28.02 17.21
CA ASN A 248 -3.30 28.62 16.28
C ASN A 248 -2.60 27.50 15.51
N VAL A 249 -2.56 27.64 14.19
CA VAL A 249 -1.99 26.63 13.31
C VAL A 249 -1.18 27.28 12.20
N ARG A 250 -0.29 26.49 11.59
CA ARG A 250 0.34 26.81 10.32
C ARG A 250 -0.27 25.93 9.25
N ILE A 251 -0.79 26.54 8.19
CA ILE A 251 -1.22 25.84 6.98
C ILE A 251 -0.16 25.98 5.90
N VAL A 252 -0.02 24.93 5.10
CA VAL A 252 0.92 24.84 3.99
C VAL A 252 0.21 24.16 2.83
N GLY A 253 0.23 24.76 1.65
CA GLY A 253 -0.49 24.24 0.48
C GLY A 253 -0.27 25.07 -0.77
N VAL A 254 -1.02 24.73 -1.82
CA VAL A 254 -1.01 25.45 -3.10
C VAL A 254 -2.31 26.21 -3.23
N PRO A 255 -2.28 27.51 -3.56
CA PRO A 255 -3.49 28.29 -3.77
C PRO A 255 -4.15 27.86 -5.08
N ILE A 256 -5.46 27.58 -5.07
CA ILE A 256 -6.17 27.07 -6.25
C ILE A 256 -7.26 28.01 -6.73
N SER A 257 -7.87 28.78 -5.82
CA SER A 257 -8.90 29.76 -6.15
C SER A 257 -8.99 30.86 -5.10
N THR A 258 -9.61 31.97 -5.51
CA THR A 258 -10.08 33.04 -4.62
C THR A 258 -11.60 32.87 -4.52
N GLU A 259 -12.11 32.66 -3.32
CA GLU A 259 -13.53 32.45 -3.06
C GLU A 259 -14.16 33.67 -2.39
N SER A 260 -15.48 33.75 -2.48
CA SER A 260 -16.29 34.79 -1.86
C SER A 260 -17.57 34.17 -1.33
N PHE A 261 -17.88 34.36 -0.05
CA PHE A 261 -19.08 33.82 0.58
C PHE A 261 -19.72 34.83 1.54
N SER A 262 -21.03 34.70 1.74
CA SER A 262 -21.76 35.52 2.71
C SER A 262 -21.32 35.20 4.13
N ASN A 263 -21.06 36.22 4.93
CA ASN A 263 -20.68 36.05 6.34
C ASN A 263 -21.87 36.26 7.27
N ILE A 264 -21.73 35.79 8.50
CA ILE A 264 -22.77 35.88 9.54
C ILE A 264 -23.09 37.31 9.98
N SER A 265 -22.24 38.28 9.62
CA SER A 265 -22.43 39.71 9.90
C SER A 265 -23.17 40.44 8.79
N GLY A 266 -23.67 39.72 7.77
CA GLY A 266 -24.42 40.30 6.64
C GLY A 266 -23.56 40.89 5.53
N GLY A 267 -22.24 40.70 5.58
CA GLY A 267 -21.31 41.10 4.54
C GLY A 267 -20.82 39.92 3.69
N THR A 268 -19.76 40.16 2.93
CA THR A 268 -19.09 39.15 2.12
C THR A 268 -17.66 38.99 2.60
N THR A 269 -17.23 37.76 2.79
CA THR A 269 -15.84 37.42 3.10
C THR A 269 -15.17 36.85 1.86
N LYS A 270 -14.03 37.43 1.49
CA LYS A 270 -13.14 36.84 0.48
C LYS A 270 -12.14 35.92 1.16
N SER A 271 -11.83 34.80 0.54
CA SER A 271 -10.92 33.80 1.08
C SER A 271 -9.99 33.25 0.03
N ILE A 272 -8.74 32.97 0.39
CA ILE A 272 -7.84 32.17 -0.45
C ILE A 272 -8.12 30.70 -0.14
N PHE A 273 -8.43 29.92 -1.18
CA PHE A 273 -8.64 28.49 -1.06
C PHE A 273 -7.37 27.73 -1.44
N LEU A 274 -6.92 26.85 -0.56
CA LEU A 274 -5.71 26.06 -0.72
C LEU A 274 -6.05 24.58 -0.88
N LEU A 275 -5.35 23.91 -1.78
CA LEU A 275 -5.14 22.47 -1.67
C LEU A 275 -4.00 22.22 -0.66
N GLY A 276 -4.36 21.61 0.45
CA GLY A 276 -3.51 21.41 1.61
C GLY A 276 -2.44 20.33 1.39
N SER A 277 -1.22 20.69 1.75
CA SER A 277 -0.10 19.77 1.87
C SER A 277 0.08 19.34 3.32
N HIS A 278 0.13 20.32 4.22
CA HIS A 278 0.38 20.09 5.63
C HIS A 278 -0.31 21.13 6.50
N ILE A 279 -0.65 20.72 7.71
CA ILE A 279 -1.15 21.58 8.77
C ILE A 279 -0.63 21.05 10.09
N ASN A 280 -0.22 21.97 10.97
CA ASN A 280 0.21 21.68 12.32
C ASN A 280 -0.21 22.80 13.28
N LYS A 281 -0.49 22.42 14.52
CA LYS A 281 -0.70 23.36 15.63
C LYS A 281 0.61 24.12 15.93
N ILE A 282 0.48 25.39 16.31
CA ILE A 282 1.56 26.24 16.80
C ILE A 282 1.21 26.59 18.25
N GLN A 283 2.17 26.44 19.16
CA GLN A 283 2.04 26.84 20.56
C GLN A 283 2.12 28.35 20.71
#